data_AF-A0A8J8SD67-F1
#
_entry.id   AF-A0A8J8SD67-F1
#
_cell.length_a   1.000
_cell.length_b   1.000
_cell.length_c   1.000
_cell.angle_alpha   90.00
_cell.angle_beta   90.00
_cell.angle_gamma   90.00
#
_symmetry.space_group_name_H-M   'P 1'
#
loop_
_entity.id
_entity.type
_entity.pdbx_description
1 polymer ?
#
loop_
_entity_poly.entity_id
_entity_poly.type
_entity_poly.pdbx_seq_one_letter_code
_entity_poly.pdbx_strand_id
1 'polypeptide(L)'
;MTKKQKKIITITSIAMLIMIYFISNFVRLKIIEIKFDKYNNEFTEIYSELINTIDIKNLDTSLTEENLDKVAKLEELIPKMDSLRTDKTFFELVAAKNFYLDIKDSFEKAKYWENMSDTEKLEVQMILIGNKSIINISNGSKHKK
;
A
#
# COMPACT_ATOMS: atom_id res chain seq x y z
N MET A 1 -41.33 19.16 -37.86
CA MET A 1 -41.11 18.20 -36.76
C MET A 1 -42.24 18.30 -35.74
N THR A 2 -42.91 17.19 -35.42
CA THR A 2 -44.09 17.18 -34.53
C THR A 2 -43.71 17.37 -33.07
N LYS A 3 -44.64 17.85 -32.21
CA LYS A 3 -44.41 17.94 -30.74
C LYS A 3 -43.99 16.60 -30.13
N LYS A 4 -44.55 15.49 -30.64
CA LYS A 4 -44.21 14.12 -30.23
C LYS A 4 -42.77 13.74 -30.59
N GLN A 5 -42.33 14.07 -31.81
CA GLN A 5 -40.94 13.86 -32.25
C GLN A 5 -39.95 14.68 -31.42
N LYS A 6 -40.25 15.95 -31.12
CA LYS A 6 -39.42 16.80 -30.22
C LYS A 6 -39.24 16.16 -28.84
N LYS A 7 -40.33 15.69 -28.23
CA LYS A 7 -40.31 15.05 -26.90
C LYS A 7 -39.46 13.77 -26.87
N ILE A 8 -39.57 12.93 -27.91
CA ILE A 8 -38.77 11.71 -28.02
C ILE A 8 -37.28 12.06 -28.13
N ILE A 9 -36.91 12.98 -29.02
CA ILE A 9 -35.51 13.41 -29.19
C ILE A 9 -34.94 13.93 -27.87
N THR A 10 -35.68 14.79 -27.15
CA THR A 10 -35.24 15.31 -25.85
C THR A 10 -35.00 14.19 -24.82
N ILE A 11 -35.91 13.22 -24.71
CA ILE A 11 -35.76 12.09 -23.78
C ILE A 11 -34.53 11.25 -24.14
N THR A 12 -34.35 10.93 -25.43
CA THR A 12 -33.21 10.13 -25.89
C THR A 12 -31.89 10.87 -25.65
N SER A 13 -31.83 12.18 -25.90
CA SER A 13 -30.64 13.00 -25.61
C SER A 13 -30.31 13.03 -24.12
N ILE A 14 -31.31 13.17 -23.25
CA ILE A 14 -31.11 13.14 -21.79
C ILE A 14 -30.59 11.76 -21.34
N ALA A 15 -31.20 10.68 -21.84
CA ALA A 15 -30.76 9.32 -21.52
C ALA A 15 -29.31 9.06 -21.97
N MET A 16 -28.92 9.58 -23.14
CA MET A 16 -27.56 9.49 -23.65
C MET A 16 -26.56 10.24 -22.77
N LEU A 17 -26.90 11.45 -22.33
CA LEU A 17 -26.06 12.23 -21.39
C LEU A 17 -25.88 11.50 -20.05
N ILE A 18 -26.95 10.90 -19.53
CA ILE A 18 -26.90 10.10 -18.30
C ILE A 18 -25.97 8.90 -18.50
N MET A 19 -26.09 8.16 -19.62
CA MET A 19 -25.19 7.04 -19.91
C MET A 19 -23.72 7.46 -20.02
N ILE A 20 -23.43 8.57 -20.71
CA ILE A 20 -22.06 9.09 -20.82
C ILE A 20 -21.50 9.38 -19.43
N TYR A 21 -22.27 10.03 -18.56
CA TYR A 21 -21.86 10.31 -17.18
C TYR A 21 -21.54 9.02 -16.39
N PHE A 22 -22.38 7.99 -16.50
CA PHE A 22 -22.12 6.70 -15.85
C PHE A 22 -20.86 6.02 -16.37
N ILE A 23 -20.66 5.98 -17.70
CA ILE A 23 -19.47 5.39 -18.32
C ILE A 23 -18.22 6.15 -17.89
N SER A 24 -18.25 7.49 -17.93
CA SER A 24 -17.12 8.32 -17.51
C SER A 24 -16.73 8.08 -16.05
N ASN A 25 -17.72 7.97 -15.15
CA ASN A 25 -17.45 7.65 -13.75
C ASN A 25 -16.90 6.23 -13.56
N PHE A 26 -17.43 5.25 -14.28
CA PHE A 26 -16.91 3.88 -14.25
C PHE A 26 -15.45 3.81 -14.71
N VAL A 27 -15.13 4.45 -15.83
CA VAL A 27 -13.76 4.54 -16.36
C VAL A 27 -12.84 5.24 -15.36
N ARG A 28 -13.30 6.34 -14.74
CA ARG A 28 -12.53 7.04 -13.69
C ARG A 28 -12.20 6.12 -12.51
N LEU A 29 -13.19 5.36 -12.00
CA LEU A 29 -12.97 4.42 -10.91
C LEU A 29 -11.95 3.34 -11.29
N LYS A 30 -12.03 2.81 -12.51
CA LYS A 30 -11.05 1.83 -13.01
C LYS A 30 -9.63 2.39 -13.10
N ILE A 31 -9.47 3.65 -13.52
CA ILE A 31 -8.16 4.30 -13.54
C ILE A 31 -7.59 4.45 -12.11
N ILE A 32 -8.44 4.78 -11.13
CA ILE A 32 -8.04 4.87 -9.72
C ILE A 32 -7.56 3.51 -9.20
N GLU A 33 -8.34 2.44 -9.44
CA GLU A 33 -7.97 1.07 -9.05
C GLU A 33 -6.60 0.68 -9.63
N ILE A 34 -6.40 0.83 -10.94
CA ILE A 34 -5.14 0.46 -11.61
C ILE A 34 -3.94 1.23 -11.04
N LYS A 35 -4.11 2.54 -10.75
CA LYS A 35 -3.03 3.34 -10.17
C LYS A 35 -2.73 2.94 -8.73
N PHE A 36 -3.76 2.64 -7.94
CA PHE A 36 -3.58 2.15 -6.58
C PHE A 36 -2.82 0.82 -6.58
N ASP A 37 -3.25 -0.14 -7.40
CA ASP A 37 -2.60 -1.45 -7.54
C ASP A 37 -1.11 -1.32 -7.90
N LYS A 38 -0.79 -0.38 -8.81
CA LYS A 38 0.61 -0.08 -9.16
C LYS A 38 1.42 0.31 -7.92
N TYR A 39 0.96 1.30 -7.15
CA TYR A 39 1.69 1.78 -5.97
C TYR A 39 1.73 0.75 -4.84
N ASN A 40 0.65 -0.03 -4.67
CA ASN A 40 0.60 -1.10 -3.68
C ASN A 40 1.58 -2.23 -3.99
N ASN A 41 1.74 -2.59 -5.27
CA ASN A 41 2.75 -3.56 -5.71
C ASN A 41 4.17 -3.05 -5.47
N GLU A 42 4.44 -1.78 -5.82
CA GLU A 42 5.73 -1.12 -5.58
C GLU A 42 6.06 -1.09 -4.07
N PHE A 43 5.07 -0.73 -3.24
CA PHE A 43 5.20 -0.77 -1.79
C PHE A 43 5.54 -2.18 -1.29
N THR A 44 4.80 -3.18 -1.74
CA THR A 44 4.95 -4.57 -1.31
C THR A 44 6.32 -5.14 -1.67
N GLU A 45 6.84 -4.79 -2.85
CA GLU A 45 8.15 -5.21 -3.32
C GLU A 45 9.27 -4.63 -2.45
N ILE A 46 9.28 -3.30 -2.27
CA ILE A 46 10.28 -2.60 -1.43
C ILE A 46 10.22 -3.10 0.01
N TYR A 47 9.01 -3.24 0.56
CA TYR A 47 8.80 -3.75 1.91
C TYR A 47 9.33 -5.19 2.06
N SER A 48 9.09 -6.04 1.06
CA SER A 48 9.58 -7.42 1.06
C SER A 48 11.09 -7.52 0.96
N GLU A 49 11.70 -6.68 0.14
CA GLU A 49 13.15 -6.60 0.05
C GLU A 49 13.75 -6.16 1.39
N LEU A 50 13.22 -5.06 1.95
CA LEU A 50 13.69 -4.49 3.21
C LEU A 50 13.66 -5.51 4.36
N ILE A 51 12.51 -6.15 4.63
CA ILE A 51 12.44 -7.12 5.75
C ILE A 51 13.42 -8.30 5.59
N ASN A 52 13.70 -8.69 4.35
CA ASN A 52 14.57 -9.82 4.07
C ASN A 52 16.04 -9.47 4.25
N THR A 53 16.41 -8.22 4.00
CA THR A 53 17.76 -7.70 4.23
C THR A 53 18.10 -7.41 5.69
N ILE A 54 17.11 -7.21 6.56
CA ILE A 54 17.34 -6.94 7.99
C ILE A 54 17.86 -8.20 8.70
N ASP A 55 19.03 -8.08 9.34
CA ASP A 55 19.50 -9.03 10.35
C ASP A 55 18.82 -8.75 11.70
N ILE A 56 17.76 -9.50 11.99
CA ILE A 56 16.97 -9.36 13.21
C ILE A 56 17.82 -9.59 14.48
N LYS A 57 18.92 -10.34 14.39
CA LYS A 57 19.77 -10.59 15.56
C LYS A 57 20.71 -9.43 15.87
N ASN A 58 21.13 -8.68 14.85
CA ASN A 58 22.13 -7.62 14.95
C ASN A 58 21.60 -6.31 14.34
N LEU A 59 20.50 -5.79 14.88
CA LEU A 59 19.79 -4.62 14.32
C LEU A 59 20.61 -3.32 14.34
N ASP A 60 21.52 -3.17 15.29
CA ASP A 60 22.49 -2.07 15.37
C ASP A 60 23.35 -1.97 14.11
N THR A 61 23.69 -3.10 13.50
CA THR A 61 24.47 -3.17 12.25
C THR A 61 23.61 -3.05 10.99
N SER A 62 22.28 -3.05 11.13
CA SER A 62 21.33 -3.08 10.00
C SER A 62 20.93 -1.69 9.46
N LEU A 63 21.36 -0.60 10.12
CA LEU A 63 21.09 0.79 9.71
C LEU A 63 22.03 1.23 8.58
N THR A 64 21.84 0.65 7.39
CA THR A 64 22.54 1.08 6.18
C THR A 64 21.80 2.23 5.49
N GLU A 65 22.51 3.09 4.76
CA GLU A 65 21.90 4.12 3.92
C GLU A 65 20.86 3.52 2.96
N GLU A 66 21.16 2.35 2.39
CA GLU A 66 20.26 1.62 1.50
C GLU A 66 18.92 1.26 2.18
N ASN A 67 18.96 0.82 3.44
CA ASN A 67 17.75 0.48 4.18
C ASN A 67 16.94 1.72 4.55
N LEU A 68 17.62 2.82 4.89
CA LEU A 68 16.98 4.11 5.16
C LEU A 68 16.30 4.68 3.90
N ASP A 69 16.94 4.56 2.74
CA ASP A 69 16.35 4.94 1.45
C ASP A 69 15.09 4.13 1.13
N LYS A 70 15.09 2.83 1.45
CA LYS A 70 13.90 1.97 1.28
C LYS A 70 12.77 2.41 2.21
N VAL A 71 13.05 2.73 3.47
CA VAL A 71 12.05 3.28 4.41
C VAL A 71 11.48 4.60 3.89
N ALA A 72 12.32 5.51 3.39
CA ALA A 72 11.87 6.78 2.82
C ALA A 72 10.97 6.58 1.59
N LYS A 73 11.31 5.63 0.71
CA LYS A 73 10.45 5.27 -0.44
C LYS A 73 9.09 4.72 -0.01
N LEU A 74 9.05 3.85 1.02
CA LEU A 74 7.79 3.35 1.57
C LEU A 74 6.92 4.52 2.09
N GLU A 75 7.53 5.48 2.80
CA GLU A 75 6.86 6.68 3.30
C GLU A 75 6.28 7.56 2.16
N GLU A 76 6.98 7.67 1.04
CA GLU A 76 6.53 8.42 -0.14
C GLU A 76 5.33 7.77 -0.85
N LEU A 77 5.20 6.43 -0.82
CA LEU A 77 4.13 5.71 -1.49
C LEU A 77 2.79 5.79 -0.76
N ILE A 78 2.80 5.90 0.58
CA ILE A 78 1.58 6.01 1.40
C ILE A 78 0.66 7.16 0.96
N PRO A 79 1.11 8.42 0.83
CA PRO A 79 0.24 9.53 0.41
C PRO A 79 -0.26 9.38 -1.02
N LYS A 80 0.53 8.76 -1.92
CA LYS A 80 0.08 8.47 -3.29
C LYS A 80 -1.10 7.49 -3.29
N MET A 81 -1.02 6.43 -2.49
CA MET A 81 -2.12 5.48 -2.31
C MET A 81 -3.33 6.11 -1.61
N ASP A 82 -3.13 6.92 -0.57
CA ASP A 82 -4.22 7.61 0.15
C ASP A 82 -4.99 8.59 -0.75
N SER A 83 -4.31 9.29 -1.66
CA SER A 83 -4.94 10.17 -2.65
C SER A 83 -5.85 9.45 -3.65
N LEU A 84 -5.67 8.13 -3.79
CA LEU A 84 -6.45 7.24 -4.67
C LEU A 84 -7.40 6.34 -3.87
N ARG A 85 -7.52 6.56 -2.56
CA ARG A 85 -8.32 5.71 -1.68
C ARG A 85 -9.79 5.70 -2.11
N THR A 86 -10.32 4.50 -2.21
CA THR A 86 -11.75 4.23 -2.29
C THR A 86 -12.12 3.28 -1.14
N ASP A 87 -13.41 3.11 -0.87
CA ASP A 87 -13.87 2.19 0.18
C ASP A 87 -13.34 0.76 -0.04
N LYS A 88 -13.17 0.35 -1.30
CA LYS A 88 -12.65 -0.96 -1.69
C LYS A 88 -11.17 -1.14 -1.37
N THR A 89 -10.35 -0.09 -1.47
CA THR A 89 -8.90 -0.14 -1.25
C THR A 89 -8.49 0.25 0.17
N PHE A 90 -9.46 0.52 1.05
CA PHE A 90 -9.22 0.96 2.42
C PHE A 90 -8.35 -0.02 3.23
N PHE A 91 -8.68 -1.31 3.20
CA PHE A 91 -7.97 -2.31 4.00
C PHE A 91 -6.51 -2.49 3.58
N GLU A 92 -6.24 -2.45 2.29
CA GLU A 92 -4.88 -2.55 1.74
C GLU A 92 -4.02 -1.37 2.19
N LEU A 93 -4.58 -0.16 2.12
CA LEU A 93 -3.90 1.05 2.59
C LEU A 93 -3.64 1.03 4.10
N VAL A 94 -4.60 0.55 4.90
CA VAL A 94 -4.42 0.42 6.36
C VAL A 94 -3.32 -0.58 6.68
N ALA A 95 -3.30 -1.73 6.00
CA ALA A 95 -2.24 -2.72 6.17
C ALA A 95 -0.86 -2.14 5.80
N ALA A 96 -0.75 -1.47 4.65
CA ALA A 96 0.49 -0.81 4.23
C ALA A 96 0.99 0.21 5.26
N LYS A 97 0.09 1.05 5.80
CA LYS A 97 0.43 2.01 6.86
C LYS A 97 0.96 1.31 8.12
N ASN A 98 0.32 0.24 8.56
CA ASN A 98 0.77 -0.51 9.75
C ASN A 98 2.14 -1.16 9.53
N PHE A 99 2.35 -1.84 8.41
CA PHE A 99 3.64 -2.45 8.10
C PHE A 99 4.78 -1.42 8.04
N TYR A 100 4.52 -0.28 7.41
CA TYR A 100 5.48 0.82 7.38
C TYR A 100 5.82 1.34 8.79
N LEU A 101 4.81 1.53 9.66
CA LEU A 101 5.02 2.04 11.00
C LEU A 101 5.83 1.07 11.86
N ASP A 102 5.55 -0.23 11.79
CA ASP A 102 6.29 -1.28 12.50
C ASP A 102 7.79 -1.25 12.13
N ILE A 103 8.08 -1.12 10.83
CA ILE A 103 9.45 -1.04 10.33
C ILE A 103 10.12 0.25 10.79
N LYS A 104 9.46 1.40 10.62
CA LYS A 104 10.03 2.70 11.00
C LYS A 104 10.33 2.77 12.48
N ASP A 105 9.42 2.30 13.33
CA ASP A 105 9.64 2.25 14.79
C ASP A 105 10.83 1.34 15.13
N SER A 106 10.92 0.17 14.50
CA SER A 106 12.04 -0.75 14.70
C SER A 106 13.40 -0.13 14.33
N PHE A 107 13.45 0.65 13.24
CA PHE A 107 14.67 1.35 12.80
C PHE A 107 15.04 2.51 13.72
N GLU A 108 14.08 3.31 14.17
CA GLU A 108 14.33 4.38 15.14
C GLU A 108 14.86 3.81 16.46
N LYS A 109 14.30 2.68 16.90
CA LYS A 109 14.75 1.95 18.07
C LYS A 109 16.17 1.38 17.92
N ALA A 110 16.51 0.85 16.74
CA ALA A 110 17.84 0.30 16.47
C ALA A 110 18.98 1.32 16.67
N LYS A 111 18.72 2.63 16.51
CA LYS A 111 19.74 3.69 16.73
C LYS A 111 20.27 3.73 18.16
N TYR A 112 19.50 3.24 19.13
CA TYR A 112 19.86 3.21 20.54
C TYR A 112 19.94 1.78 21.08
N TRP A 113 20.14 0.80 20.20
CA TRP A 113 20.13 -0.64 20.52
C TRP A 113 21.03 -1.01 21.69
N GLU A 114 22.24 -0.43 21.77
CA GLU A 114 23.17 -0.67 22.88
C GLU A 114 22.60 -0.27 24.26
N ASN A 115 21.70 0.71 24.29
CA ASN A 115 21.09 1.26 25.50
C ASN A 115 19.74 0.59 25.86
N MET A 116 19.24 -0.33 25.02
CA MET A 116 17.97 -1.02 25.26
C MET A 116 18.12 -2.20 26.22
N SER A 117 17.11 -2.37 27.08
CA SER A 117 16.95 -3.57 27.89
C SER A 117 16.69 -4.81 27.02
N ASP A 118 16.94 -6.00 27.57
CA ASP A 118 16.68 -7.26 26.87
C ASP A 118 15.21 -7.42 26.49
N THR A 119 14.28 -6.88 27.29
CA THR A 119 12.84 -6.89 26.99
C THR A 119 12.51 -6.02 25.78
N GLU A 120 13.05 -4.79 25.71
CA GLU A 120 12.83 -3.89 24.58
C GLU A 120 13.43 -4.46 23.29
N LYS A 121 14.62 -5.06 23.36
CA LYS A 121 15.24 -5.76 22.23
C LYS A 121 14.36 -6.91 21.73
N LEU A 122 13.84 -7.71 22.66
CA LEU A 122 12.94 -8.82 22.32
C LEU A 122 11.65 -8.34 21.64
N GLU A 123 11.04 -7.25 22.12
CA GLU A 123 9.84 -6.68 21.52
C GLU A 123 10.07 -6.26 20.06
N VAL A 124 11.17 -5.55 19.78
CA VAL A 124 11.53 -5.15 18.41
C VAL A 124 11.76 -6.37 17.52
N GLN A 125 12.48 -7.37 18.03
CA GLN A 125 12.71 -8.61 17.29
C GLN A 125 11.41 -9.34 16.99
N MET A 126 10.48 -9.42 17.94
CA MET A 126 9.19 -10.08 17.74
C MET A 126 8.35 -9.42 16.65
N ILE A 127 8.32 -8.08 16.59
CA ILE A 127 7.62 -7.33 15.54
C ILE A 127 8.20 -7.67 14.16
N LEU A 128 9.53 -7.65 14.03
CA LEU A 128 10.21 -7.94 12.76
C LEU A 128 10.07 -9.41 12.34
N ILE A 129 10.11 -10.35 13.29
CA ILE A 129 9.86 -11.79 13.03
C ILE A 129 8.43 -11.99 12.52
N GLY A 130 7.45 -11.34 13.15
CA GLY A 130 6.05 -11.38 12.72
C GLY A 130 5.90 -10.89 11.28
N ASN A 131 6.47 -9.73 10.97
CA ASN A 131 6.45 -9.13 9.64
C ASN A 131 7.17 -10.00 8.58
N LYS A 132 8.32 -10.59 8.91
CA LYS A 132 9.03 -11.54 8.02
C LYS A 132 8.20 -12.80 7.75
N SER A 133 7.48 -13.29 8.75
CA SER A 133 6.60 -14.45 8.62
C SER A 133 5.43 -14.19 7.66
N ILE A 134 4.82 -13.00 7.73
CA ILE A 134 3.74 -12.57 6.82
C ILE A 134 4.21 -12.60 5.36
N ILE A 135 5.40 -12.07 5.08
CA ILE A 135 5.97 -12.04 3.72
C ILE A 135 6.26 -13.45 3.21
N ASN A 136 6.83 -14.32 4.06
CA ASN A 136 7.10 -15.71 3.68
C ASN A 136 5.83 -16.49 3.33
N ILE A 137 4.73 -16.27 4.07
CA ILE A 137 3.42 -16.86 3.76
C ILE A 137 2.90 -16.33 2.41
N SER A 138 2.98 -15.02 2.20
CA SER A 138 2.56 -14.37 0.95
C SER A 138 3.33 -14.94 -0.27
N ASN A 139 4.64 -15.07 -0.17
CA ASN A 139 5.49 -15.59 -1.26
C ASN A 139 5.32 -17.10 -1.47
N GLY A 140 5.20 -17.88 -0.39
CA GLY A 140 4.94 -19.32 -0.46
C GLY A 140 3.60 -19.66 -1.13
N SER A 141 2.61 -18.77 -1.04
CA SER A 141 1.32 -18.91 -1.73
C SER A 141 1.41 -18.72 -3.25
N LYS A 142 2.37 -17.89 -3.73
CA LYS A 142 2.56 -17.60 -5.16
C LYS A 142 3.22 -18.75 -5.93
N HIS A 143 4.04 -19.58 -5.26
CA HIS A 143 4.72 -20.73 -5.88
C HIS A 143 3.90 -22.03 -5.94
N LYS A 144 2.65 -22.01 -5.45
CA LYS A 144 1.73 -23.18 -5.48
C LYS A 144 0.63 -23.07 -6.54
N LYS A 145 0.71 -22.13 -7.48
CA LYS A 145 -0.22 -22.01 -8.62
C LYS A 145 0.44 -22.38 -9.93
#